data_AF-A0A8H7NSP5-F1
#
_entry.id   AF-A0A8H7NSP5-F1
#
_cell.length_a   1.000
_cell.length_b   1.000
_cell.length_c   1.000
_cell.angle_alpha   90.00
_cell.angle_beta   90.00
_cell.angle_gamma   90.00
#
_symmetry.space_group_name_H-M   'P 1'
#
loop_
_entity.id
_entity.type
_entity.pdbx_description
1 polymer ?
#
loop_
_entity_poly.entity_id
_entity_poly.type
_entity_poly.pdbx_seq_one_letter_code
_entity_poly.pdbx_strand_id
1 'polypeptide(L)'
;MPHKRSKRSLREKQRSASSLNLPPASTNAIEREDIPKGAARILYANKIQEEYRDRKRKAQVEGAEPDSQGQGSRKKQRRSEADGDARKSGKVEMKIQPGESMMHFNRRVEDSMRGVVRTAMKHSSTVSRKSRKEEEEALRSAKSAGKKPQPARSQTPEAPPADQDSHKASSREHGPKDFEHLSTSAPKRLNDIVLAPPDLKKLPRGAKPKAPSTGAGEVASTLRQGALSMAQKAMLEEERVRVVKLYREMKKAKAGG
;
A
#
# COMPACT_ATOMS: atom_id res chain seq x y z
N MET A 1 11.61 -23.46 -54.16
CA MET A 1 11.51 -23.79 -52.72
C MET A 1 10.11 -23.49 -52.16
N PRO A 2 9.38 -24.49 -51.66
CA PRO A 2 8.04 -24.32 -51.07
C PRO A 2 8.00 -23.33 -49.87
N HIS A 3 8.99 -23.39 -48.98
CA HIS A 3 9.03 -22.64 -47.72
C HIS A 3 9.16 -21.10 -47.85
N LYS A 4 9.48 -20.58 -49.04
CA LYS A 4 9.47 -19.13 -49.31
C LYS A 4 8.07 -18.62 -49.68
N ARG A 5 7.21 -19.47 -50.25
CA ARG A 5 5.86 -19.10 -50.72
C ARG A 5 4.86 -18.93 -49.58
N SER A 6 4.93 -19.76 -48.53
CA SER A 6 4.02 -19.69 -47.37
C SER A 6 4.13 -18.39 -46.57
N LYS A 7 5.36 -17.86 -46.38
CA LYS A 7 5.55 -16.54 -45.74
C LYS A 7 5.06 -15.38 -46.61
N ARG A 8 5.10 -15.54 -47.95
CA ARG A 8 4.59 -14.54 -48.90
C ARG A 8 3.06 -14.51 -48.91
N SER A 9 2.39 -15.66 -49.00
CA SER A 9 0.93 -15.73 -48.99
C SER A 9 0.33 -15.23 -47.67
N LEU A 10 0.95 -15.51 -46.53
CA LEU A 10 0.54 -14.93 -45.25
C LEU A 10 0.68 -13.40 -45.22
N ARG A 11 1.77 -12.85 -45.78
CA ARG A 11 1.99 -11.40 -45.86
C ARG A 11 1.02 -10.72 -46.84
N GLU A 12 0.73 -11.36 -47.97
CA GLU A 12 -0.26 -10.86 -48.95
C GLU A 12 -1.69 -10.94 -48.37
N LYS A 13 -2.04 -12.02 -47.64
CA LYS A 13 -3.32 -12.13 -46.91
C LYS A 13 -3.44 -11.12 -45.77
N GLN A 14 -2.35 -10.82 -45.06
CA GLN A 14 -2.34 -9.73 -44.07
C GLN A 14 -2.50 -8.36 -44.73
N ARG A 15 -1.83 -8.11 -45.86
CA ARG A 15 -1.93 -6.86 -46.62
C ARG A 15 -3.29 -6.66 -47.29
N SER A 16 -3.99 -7.72 -47.68
CA SER A 16 -5.39 -7.61 -48.17
C SER A 16 -6.40 -7.43 -47.04
N ALA A 17 -6.13 -8.01 -45.85
CA ALA A 17 -6.96 -7.79 -44.66
C ALA A 17 -6.74 -6.40 -44.02
N SER A 18 -5.51 -5.87 -44.03
CA SER A 18 -5.22 -4.50 -43.66
C SER A 18 -5.32 -3.60 -44.89
N SER A 19 -6.53 -3.10 -45.16
CA SER A 19 -6.86 -2.11 -46.21
C SER A 19 -6.23 -0.73 -45.97
N LEU A 20 -4.91 -0.68 -45.80
CA LEU A 20 -4.12 0.43 -45.28
C LEU A 20 -4.06 1.68 -46.18
N ASN A 21 -4.74 1.65 -47.33
CA ASN A 21 -4.73 2.68 -48.37
C ASN A 21 -6.15 3.00 -48.93
N LEU A 22 -7.21 2.57 -48.24
CA LEU A 22 -8.54 3.14 -48.47
C LEU A 22 -8.85 4.15 -47.36
N PRO A 23 -9.53 5.27 -47.66
CA PRO A 23 -10.13 6.10 -46.61
C PRO A 23 -11.10 5.22 -45.78
N PRO A 24 -11.36 5.56 -44.51
CA PRO A 24 -12.32 4.82 -43.70
C PRO A 24 -13.68 4.81 -44.42
N ALA A 25 -14.11 3.63 -44.88
CA ALA A 25 -15.41 3.47 -45.50
C ALA A 25 -16.52 3.80 -44.49
N SER A 26 -17.72 4.11 -44.96
CA SER A 26 -18.89 4.41 -44.12
C SER A 26 -19.32 3.26 -43.19
N THR A 27 -18.71 2.08 -43.33
CA THR A 27 -18.78 0.97 -42.36
C THR A 27 -18.10 1.29 -41.02
N ASN A 28 -17.13 2.20 -41.01
CA ASN A 28 -16.39 2.68 -39.85
C ASN A 28 -16.94 4.03 -39.35
N ALA A 29 -18.23 4.31 -39.57
CA ALA A 29 -18.89 5.44 -38.95
C ALA A 29 -19.05 5.17 -37.44
N ILE A 30 -18.88 6.19 -36.61
CA ILE A 30 -18.90 6.13 -35.13
C ILE A 30 -20.16 5.42 -34.60
N GLU A 31 -21.29 5.54 -35.31
CA GLU A 31 -22.57 4.86 -35.00
C GLU A 31 -22.53 3.33 -35.10
N ARG A 32 -21.54 2.77 -35.81
CA ARG A 32 -21.34 1.33 -36.03
C ARG A 32 -20.06 0.79 -35.39
N GLU A 33 -19.30 1.64 -34.70
CA GLU A 33 -18.11 1.21 -34.00
C GLU A 33 -18.49 0.45 -32.71
N ASP A 34 -17.86 -0.70 -32.49
CA ASP A 34 -17.97 -1.42 -31.22
C ASP A 34 -17.54 -0.52 -30.06
N ILE A 35 -18.38 -0.40 -29.03
CA ILE A 35 -18.11 0.44 -27.85
C ILE A 35 -16.70 0.11 -27.31
N PRO A 36 -15.77 1.09 -27.26
CA PRO A 36 -14.39 0.82 -26.93
C PRO A 36 -14.29 0.21 -25.53
N LYS A 37 -13.44 -0.81 -25.38
CA LYS A 37 -13.35 -1.68 -24.18
C LYS A 37 -13.22 -0.92 -22.85
N GLY A 38 -12.66 0.29 -22.86
CA GLY A 38 -12.64 1.20 -21.71
C GLY A 38 -14.02 1.73 -21.34
N ALA A 39 -14.73 2.34 -22.30
CA ALA A 39 -16.09 2.84 -22.12
C ALA A 39 -17.08 1.72 -21.79
N ALA A 40 -16.97 0.56 -22.44
CA ALA A 40 -17.82 -0.60 -22.14
C ALA A 40 -17.71 -1.05 -20.67
N ARG A 41 -16.51 -1.02 -20.07
CA ARG A 41 -16.33 -1.32 -18.63
C ARG A 41 -16.97 -0.29 -17.70
N ILE A 42 -17.08 0.95 -18.14
CA ILE A 42 -17.69 2.04 -17.36
C ILE A 42 -19.23 1.93 -17.46
N LEU A 43 -19.76 1.79 -18.69
CA LEU A 43 -21.20 1.63 -18.93
C LEU A 43 -21.78 0.36 -18.28
N TYR A 44 -21.06 -0.76 -18.32
CA TYR A 44 -21.46 -2.02 -17.70
C TYR A 44 -20.92 -2.21 -16.26
N ALA A 45 -20.42 -1.16 -15.61
CA ALA A 45 -19.75 -1.27 -14.30
C ALA A 45 -20.62 -1.92 -13.21
N ASN A 46 -21.92 -1.60 -13.16
CA ASN A 46 -22.85 -2.17 -12.18
C ASN A 46 -23.04 -3.67 -12.40
N LYS A 47 -23.31 -4.09 -13.65
CA LYS A 47 -23.44 -5.49 -14.05
C LYS A 47 -22.17 -6.30 -13.73
N ILE A 48 -20.99 -5.76 -14.01
CA ILE A 48 -19.70 -6.40 -13.67
C ILE A 48 -19.56 -6.59 -12.15
N GLN A 49 -19.99 -5.63 -11.33
CA GLN A 49 -19.96 -5.74 -9.88
C GLN A 49 -20.99 -6.75 -9.33
N GLU A 50 -22.18 -6.81 -9.92
CA GLU A 50 -23.22 -7.78 -9.58
C GLU A 50 -22.79 -9.21 -9.94
N GLU A 51 -22.33 -9.44 -11.17
CA GLU A 51 -21.76 -10.72 -11.61
C GLU A 51 -20.59 -11.17 -10.71
N TYR A 52 -19.75 -10.24 -10.24
CA TYR A 52 -18.68 -10.55 -9.30
C TYR A 52 -19.21 -10.92 -7.91
N ARG A 53 -20.21 -10.21 -7.39
CA ARG A 53 -20.87 -10.52 -6.10
C ARG A 53 -21.57 -11.87 -6.16
N ASP A 54 -22.28 -12.17 -7.25
CA ASP A 54 -22.98 -13.43 -7.45
C ASP A 54 -22.01 -14.59 -7.69
N ARG A 55 -20.94 -14.40 -8.48
CA ARG A 55 -19.88 -15.40 -8.61
C ARG A 55 -19.22 -15.69 -7.27
N LYS A 56 -18.98 -14.67 -6.44
CA LYS A 56 -18.44 -14.83 -5.08
C LYS A 56 -19.43 -15.57 -4.16
N ARG A 57 -20.73 -15.27 -4.23
CA ARG A 57 -21.78 -15.97 -3.48
C ARG A 57 -21.87 -17.45 -3.92
N LYS A 58 -21.89 -17.72 -5.23
CA LYS A 58 -21.93 -19.08 -5.79
C LYS A 58 -20.70 -19.90 -5.39
N ALA A 59 -19.49 -19.35 -5.53
CA ALA A 59 -18.26 -20.01 -5.10
C ALA A 59 -18.22 -20.33 -3.58
N GLN A 60 -18.91 -19.53 -2.75
CA GLN A 60 -19.06 -19.80 -1.31
C GLN A 60 -20.11 -20.87 -1.00
N VAL A 61 -21.11 -21.07 -1.86
CA VAL A 61 -22.21 -22.03 -1.66
C VAL A 61 -21.88 -23.41 -2.25
N GLU A 62 -21.29 -23.47 -3.44
CA GLU A 62 -20.97 -24.73 -4.13
C GLU A 62 -19.57 -25.26 -3.83
N GLY A 63 -18.74 -24.52 -3.07
CA GLY A 63 -17.34 -24.89 -2.79
C GLY A 63 -16.42 -24.93 -4.00
N ALA A 64 -16.93 -24.56 -5.19
CA ALA A 64 -16.21 -24.55 -6.44
C ALA A 64 -15.29 -23.32 -6.54
N GLU A 65 -13.98 -23.55 -6.55
CA GLU A 65 -12.99 -22.55 -6.94
C GLU A 65 -13.34 -21.94 -8.31
N PRO A 66 -13.42 -20.61 -8.45
CA PRO A 66 -13.87 -19.99 -9.68
C PRO A 66 -12.81 -20.14 -10.76
N ASP A 67 -12.97 -21.13 -11.64
CA ASP A 67 -12.05 -21.42 -12.74
C ASP A 67 -11.99 -20.24 -13.72
N SER A 68 -10.98 -19.39 -13.49
CA SER A 68 -10.83 -18.13 -14.20
C SER A 68 -10.31 -18.39 -15.61
N GLN A 69 -11.22 -18.51 -16.57
CA GLN A 69 -10.94 -18.21 -17.98
C GLN A 69 -10.71 -16.69 -18.15
N GLY A 70 -9.60 -16.22 -17.60
CA GLY A 70 -9.07 -14.87 -17.74
C GLY A 70 -7.55 -14.96 -17.85
N GLN A 71 -7.02 -14.87 -19.08
CA GLN A 71 -5.58 -14.93 -19.30
C GLN A 71 -4.89 -13.72 -18.65
N GLY A 72 -4.24 -13.93 -17.50
CA GLY A 72 -3.48 -12.89 -16.81
C GLY A 72 -2.74 -13.34 -15.55
N SER A 73 -3.34 -14.21 -14.72
CA SER A 73 -2.75 -14.64 -13.43
C SER A 73 -1.92 -15.94 -13.49
N ARG A 74 -2.24 -16.85 -14.43
CA ARG A 74 -1.76 -18.25 -14.45
C ARG A 74 -0.22 -18.43 -14.52
N LYS A 75 0.56 -17.40 -14.85
CA LYS A 75 2.05 -17.49 -14.89
C LYS A 75 2.74 -17.32 -13.53
N LYS A 76 2.05 -16.81 -12.50
CA LYS A 76 2.65 -16.63 -11.15
C LYS A 76 2.30 -17.74 -10.15
N GLN A 77 1.25 -18.52 -10.42
CA GLN A 77 0.71 -19.54 -9.51
C GLN A 77 1.15 -20.98 -9.88
N ARG A 78 1.53 -21.23 -11.14
CA ARG A 78 2.08 -22.54 -11.60
C ARG A 78 3.46 -22.93 -11.03
N ARG A 79 4.03 -22.14 -10.12
CA ARG A 79 5.22 -22.53 -9.31
C ARG A 79 4.89 -22.78 -7.82
N SER A 80 3.63 -22.66 -7.39
CA SER A 80 3.22 -22.90 -5.99
C SER A 80 2.31 -24.12 -5.80
N GLU A 81 1.69 -24.64 -6.85
CA GLU A 81 0.71 -25.74 -6.72
C GLU A 81 1.29 -27.12 -7.06
N ALA A 82 2.27 -27.21 -7.96
CA ALA A 82 3.02 -28.46 -8.21
C ALA A 82 3.96 -28.87 -7.04
N ASP A 83 4.00 -28.06 -5.98
CA ASP A 83 4.86 -28.18 -4.80
C ASP A 83 4.01 -28.05 -3.50
N GLY A 84 2.68 -28.07 -3.63
CA GLY A 84 1.74 -27.79 -2.55
C GLY A 84 1.39 -29.01 -1.69
N ASP A 85 1.38 -30.21 -2.27
CA ASP A 85 0.83 -31.42 -1.64
C ASP A 85 1.83 -32.12 -0.71
N ALA A 86 3.14 -31.91 -0.91
CA ALA A 86 4.20 -32.44 -0.05
C ALA A 86 4.44 -31.62 1.24
N ARG A 87 3.76 -30.47 1.43
CA ARG A 87 4.05 -29.50 2.50
C ARG A 87 3.09 -29.56 3.70
N LYS A 88 2.28 -30.61 3.78
CA LYS A 88 1.26 -30.80 4.84
C LYS A 88 1.57 -31.93 5.84
N SER A 89 2.71 -32.59 5.71
CA SER A 89 3.28 -33.48 6.73
C SER A 89 4.29 -32.72 7.60
N GLY A 90 4.27 -33.00 8.91
CA GLY A 90 4.92 -32.17 9.93
C GLY A 90 6.46 -32.24 9.94
N LYS A 91 7.08 -31.24 10.57
CA LYS A 91 8.52 -31.14 10.95
C LYS A 91 9.43 -32.13 10.22
N VAL A 92 9.60 -31.95 8.91
CA VAL A 92 10.65 -32.68 8.18
C VAL A 92 11.99 -32.11 8.64
N GLU A 93 12.69 -32.84 9.49
CA GLU A 93 14.06 -32.54 9.89
C GLU A 93 14.95 -32.61 8.65
N MET A 94 15.15 -31.46 8.01
CA MET A 94 16.01 -31.34 6.84
C MET A 94 17.43 -31.75 7.23
N LYS A 95 17.95 -32.81 6.60
CA LYS A 95 19.35 -33.24 6.73
C LYS A 95 20.14 -32.82 5.49
N ILE A 96 21.41 -32.50 5.69
CA ILE A 96 22.37 -32.21 4.62
C ILE A 96 22.42 -33.43 3.69
N GLN A 97 22.27 -33.21 2.39
CA GLN A 97 22.32 -34.29 1.40
C GLN A 97 23.78 -34.64 1.05
N PRO A 98 24.09 -35.88 0.68
CA PRO A 98 25.44 -36.24 0.24
C PRO A 98 25.86 -35.39 -0.97
N GLY A 99 27.03 -34.77 -0.89
CA GLY A 99 27.54 -33.83 -1.92
C GLY A 99 26.97 -32.41 -1.85
N GLU A 100 26.09 -32.10 -0.90
CA GLU A 100 25.54 -30.76 -0.71
C GLU A 100 26.45 -29.89 0.17
N SER A 101 26.83 -28.70 -0.32
CA SER A 101 27.50 -27.68 0.51
C SER A 101 26.56 -27.10 1.58
N MET A 102 27.07 -26.74 2.75
CA MET A 102 26.30 -26.11 3.84
C MET A 102 25.45 -24.90 3.38
N MET A 103 25.94 -24.09 2.43
CA MET A 103 25.19 -22.96 1.86
C MET A 103 23.90 -23.39 1.14
N HIS A 104 23.93 -24.50 0.40
CA HIS A 104 22.76 -25.04 -0.29
C HIS A 104 21.75 -25.61 0.72
N PHE A 105 22.24 -26.27 1.77
CA PHE A 105 21.41 -26.76 2.86
C PHE A 105 20.65 -25.62 3.56
N ASN A 106 21.38 -24.57 3.97
CA ASN A 106 20.80 -23.37 4.59
C ASN A 106 19.73 -22.74 3.70
N ARG A 107 19.99 -22.63 2.39
CA ARG A 107 19.01 -22.10 1.42
C ARG A 107 17.73 -22.93 1.36
N ARG A 108 17.81 -24.27 1.39
CA ARG A 108 16.62 -25.15 1.41
C ARG A 108 15.84 -25.04 2.73
N VAL A 109 16.54 -24.90 3.86
CA VAL A 109 15.92 -24.65 5.17
C VAL A 109 15.20 -23.30 5.18
N GLU A 110 15.84 -22.24 4.67
CA GLU A 110 15.23 -20.91 4.52
C GLU A 110 13.99 -20.95 3.63
N ASP A 111 14.07 -21.55 2.43
CA ASP A 111 12.95 -21.61 1.48
C ASP A 111 11.75 -22.42 2.02
N SER A 112 12.00 -23.43 2.86
CA SER A 112 10.96 -24.16 3.60
C SER A 112 10.27 -23.27 4.64
N MET A 113 11.06 -22.62 5.51
CA MET A 113 10.55 -21.73 6.56
C MET A 113 9.92 -20.44 6.01
N ARG A 114 10.26 -20.02 4.79
CA ARG A 114 9.80 -18.79 4.13
C ARG A 114 8.28 -18.68 4.03
N GLY A 115 7.58 -19.81 3.90
CA GLY A 115 6.12 -19.87 3.91
C GLY A 115 5.55 -19.46 5.27
N VAL A 116 6.03 -20.10 6.33
CA VAL A 116 5.59 -19.90 7.73
C VAL A 116 5.89 -18.48 8.21
N VAL A 117 7.09 -17.96 7.93
CA VAL A 117 7.44 -16.57 8.27
C VAL A 117 6.50 -15.58 7.56
N ARG A 118 6.19 -15.83 6.28
CA ARG A 118 5.29 -14.96 5.50
C ARG A 118 3.84 -15.00 5.99
N THR A 119 3.33 -16.16 6.43
CA THR A 119 1.98 -16.23 7.03
C THR A 119 1.97 -15.53 8.38
N ALA A 120 2.94 -15.81 9.26
CA ALA A 120 3.07 -15.14 10.56
C ALA A 120 3.12 -13.61 10.44
N MET A 121 3.93 -13.06 9.52
CA MET A 121 3.97 -11.62 9.24
C MET A 121 2.61 -11.07 8.77
N LYS A 122 1.88 -11.79 7.91
CA LYS A 122 0.53 -11.39 7.48
C LYS A 122 -0.44 -11.36 8.67
N HIS A 123 -0.48 -12.43 9.47
CA HIS A 123 -1.37 -12.52 10.64
C HIS A 123 -1.06 -11.42 11.65
N SER A 124 0.21 -11.20 12.01
CA SER A 124 0.65 -10.07 12.84
C SER A 124 0.15 -8.73 12.30
N SER A 125 0.38 -8.45 11.00
CA SER A 125 -0.07 -7.19 10.38
C SER A 125 -1.59 -6.99 10.39
N THR A 126 -2.38 -8.07 10.36
CA THR A 126 -3.84 -7.99 10.48
C THR A 126 -4.29 -7.75 11.92
N VAL A 127 -3.64 -8.38 12.91
CA VAL A 127 -3.91 -8.15 14.33
C VAL A 127 -3.58 -6.71 14.72
N SER A 128 -2.43 -6.18 14.31
CA SER A 128 -2.04 -4.78 14.57
C SER A 128 -2.96 -3.75 13.91
N ARG A 129 -3.66 -4.11 12.82
CA ARG A 129 -4.69 -3.25 12.19
C ARG A 129 -6.03 -3.33 12.91
N LYS A 130 -6.41 -4.51 13.41
CA LYS A 130 -7.62 -4.71 14.22
C LYS A 130 -7.50 -3.97 15.55
N SER A 131 -6.45 -4.20 16.32
CA SER A 131 -6.23 -3.52 17.60
C SER A 131 -6.22 -1.99 17.45
N ARG A 132 -5.49 -1.45 16.46
CA ARG A 132 -5.50 -0.01 16.17
C ARG A 132 -6.90 0.53 15.81
N LYS A 133 -7.72 -0.25 15.11
CA LYS A 133 -9.10 0.13 14.76
C LYS A 133 -10.00 0.10 16.00
N GLU A 134 -9.86 -0.92 16.83
CA GLU A 134 -10.59 -1.08 18.09
C GLU A 134 -10.23 0.03 19.09
N GLU A 135 -8.95 0.39 19.21
CA GLU A 135 -8.47 1.57 19.96
C GLU A 135 -9.08 2.87 19.44
N GLU A 136 -9.10 3.08 18.12
CA GLU A 136 -9.67 4.28 17.52
C GLU A 136 -11.20 4.35 17.71
N GLU A 137 -11.91 3.22 17.64
CA GLU A 137 -13.34 3.13 17.89
C GLU A 137 -13.69 3.35 19.39
N ALA A 138 -12.86 2.84 20.31
CA ALA A 138 -12.98 3.12 21.75
C ALA A 138 -12.72 4.61 22.08
N LEU A 139 -11.71 5.23 21.45
CA LEU A 139 -11.44 6.67 21.60
C LEU A 139 -12.55 7.55 20.99
N ARG A 140 -13.26 7.06 19.97
CA ARG A 140 -14.43 7.74 19.37
C ARG A 140 -15.66 7.61 20.27
N SER A 141 -15.96 6.41 20.80
CA SER A 141 -17.12 6.19 21.67
C SER A 141 -17.02 6.95 23.00
N ALA A 142 -15.83 6.99 23.60
CA ALA A 142 -15.55 7.79 24.80
C ALA A 142 -15.78 9.30 24.57
N LYS A 143 -15.47 9.83 23.37
CA LYS A 143 -15.70 11.23 23.03
C LYS A 143 -17.17 11.56 22.75
N SER A 144 -17.97 10.62 22.25
CA SER A 144 -19.41 10.83 22.06
C SER A 144 -20.22 10.86 23.35
N ALA A 145 -19.77 10.19 24.42
CA ALA A 145 -20.47 10.14 25.70
C ALA A 145 -20.42 11.46 26.51
N GLY A 146 -19.51 12.38 26.18
CA GLY A 146 -19.30 13.63 26.93
C GLY A 146 -20.19 14.82 26.55
N LYS A 147 -21.03 14.72 25.52
CA LYS A 147 -21.73 15.87 24.95
C LYS A 147 -23.21 15.94 25.38
N LYS A 148 -23.48 16.60 26.52
CA LYS A 148 -24.86 16.90 26.97
C LYS A 148 -25.59 17.79 25.93
N PRO A 149 -26.86 17.52 25.59
CA PRO A 149 -27.63 18.38 24.69
C PRO A 149 -28.15 19.63 25.42
N GLN A 150 -28.11 20.80 24.76
CA GLN A 150 -28.90 21.96 25.16
C GLN A 150 -30.27 21.94 24.46
N PRO A 151 -31.34 22.44 25.10
CA PRO A 151 -32.69 22.40 24.55
C PRO A 151 -32.90 23.46 23.46
N ALA A 152 -33.71 23.12 22.45
CA ALA A 152 -34.05 24.00 21.34
C ALA A 152 -35.08 25.08 21.76
N ARG A 153 -35.01 26.25 21.11
CA ARG A 153 -36.09 27.26 21.10
C ARG A 153 -36.52 27.54 19.66
N SER A 154 -37.74 28.05 19.50
CA SER A 154 -38.66 27.68 18.42
C SER A 154 -39.11 28.83 17.51
N GLN A 155 -39.68 28.44 16.37
CA GLN A 155 -40.67 29.15 15.53
C GLN A 155 -40.20 30.18 14.48
N THR A 156 -41.07 30.29 13.46
CA THR A 156 -40.99 30.86 12.10
C THR A 156 -42.09 31.96 11.95
N PRO A 157 -42.49 32.44 10.75
CA PRO A 157 -41.77 33.04 9.61
C PRO A 157 -42.38 34.41 9.14
N GLU A 158 -41.69 35.20 8.29
CA GLU A 158 -42.33 36.18 7.39
C GLU A 158 -41.44 36.52 6.15
N ALA A 159 -42.05 36.83 4.99
CA ALA A 159 -41.44 37.05 3.67
C ALA A 159 -42.49 37.56 2.64
N PRO A 160 -42.20 37.80 1.34
CA PRO A 160 -40.97 38.26 0.63
C PRO A 160 -41.27 39.70 0.08
N PRO A 161 -41.18 40.11 -1.23
CA PRO A 161 -40.26 39.85 -2.38
C PRO A 161 -39.11 40.90 -2.38
N ALA A 162 -38.39 41.32 -3.44
CA ALA A 162 -38.29 41.07 -4.88
C ALA A 162 -36.79 41.23 -5.28
N ASP A 163 -36.22 40.72 -6.37
CA ASP A 163 -36.70 39.93 -7.51
C ASP A 163 -35.53 39.08 -8.08
N GLN A 164 -35.86 37.96 -8.75
CA GLN A 164 -35.15 37.24 -9.85
C GLN A 164 -33.59 37.30 -9.94
N ASP A 165 -32.82 36.20 -10.05
CA ASP A 165 -33.11 35.00 -10.85
C ASP A 165 -32.35 33.71 -10.41
N SER A 166 -32.72 32.57 -11.01
CA SER A 166 -32.25 31.19 -10.74
C SER A 166 -30.72 30.94 -10.94
N HIS A 167 -30.03 29.96 -10.28
CA HIS A 167 -30.41 28.59 -9.93
C HIS A 167 -29.79 28.04 -8.61
N LYS A 168 -30.49 27.09 -7.97
CA LYS A 168 -30.01 26.26 -6.84
C LYS A 168 -29.25 25.01 -7.30
N ALA A 169 -28.05 24.76 -6.76
CA ALA A 169 -27.54 23.39 -6.55
C ALA A 169 -26.44 23.31 -5.45
N SER A 170 -26.79 22.68 -4.31
CA SER A 170 -25.88 22.06 -3.33
C SER A 170 -24.59 22.82 -2.91
N SER A 171 -24.73 23.87 -2.10
CA SER A 171 -23.65 24.31 -1.20
C SER A 171 -23.49 23.32 -0.02
N ARG A 172 -22.78 22.21 -0.22
CA ARG A 172 -22.45 21.27 0.87
C ARG A 172 -21.01 20.78 0.78
N GLU A 173 -20.16 21.39 1.61
CA GLU A 173 -18.86 20.88 2.05
C GLU A 173 -17.83 20.58 0.95
N HIS A 174 -17.54 21.58 0.12
CA HIS A 174 -16.17 21.74 -0.35
C HIS A 174 -15.32 22.30 0.79
N GLY A 175 -14.50 21.45 1.40
CA GLY A 175 -13.33 21.92 2.17
C GLY A 175 -12.41 22.75 1.27
N PRO A 176 -11.51 23.58 1.84
CA PRO A 176 -10.64 24.46 1.07
C PRO A 176 -9.88 23.67 0.00
N LYS A 177 -9.84 24.21 -1.21
CA LYS A 177 -9.23 23.52 -2.35
C LYS A 177 -7.72 23.46 -2.10
N ASP A 178 -7.06 22.35 -2.44
CA ASP A 178 -5.64 22.12 -2.13
C ASP A 178 -4.68 23.25 -2.58
N PHE A 179 -5.10 24.03 -3.58
CA PHE A 179 -4.38 25.19 -4.12
C PHE A 179 -4.48 26.47 -3.28
N GLU A 180 -5.49 26.63 -2.40
CA GLU A 180 -5.61 27.77 -1.48
C GLU A 180 -4.58 27.73 -0.34
N HIS A 181 -3.99 26.57 -0.08
CA HIS A 181 -2.95 26.39 0.95
C HIS A 181 -1.54 26.83 0.53
N LEU A 182 -1.38 27.36 -0.69
CA LEU A 182 -0.15 27.98 -1.19
C LEU A 182 -0.15 29.49 -0.92
N SER A 183 -0.27 29.88 0.36
CA SER A 183 0.01 31.26 0.79
C SER A 183 1.50 31.57 0.58
N THR A 184 1.82 32.24 -0.53
CA THR A 184 3.19 32.51 -0.99
C THR A 184 3.90 33.58 -0.15
N SER A 185 4.45 33.17 1.00
CA SER A 185 5.42 33.96 1.80
C SER A 185 6.88 33.62 1.43
N ALA A 186 7.19 33.72 0.13
CA ALA A 186 8.52 33.51 -0.48
C ALA A 186 8.56 34.23 -1.87
N PRO A 187 9.74 34.55 -2.44
CA PRO A 187 9.92 35.75 -3.29
C PRO A 187 9.27 35.69 -4.68
N LYS A 188 8.91 36.89 -5.17
CA LYS A 188 8.08 37.10 -6.38
C LYS A 188 8.85 37.09 -7.72
N ARG A 189 10.17 36.87 -7.74
CA ARG A 189 10.99 36.94 -8.97
C ARG A 189 11.57 35.57 -9.34
N LEU A 190 11.52 35.24 -10.63
CA LEU A 190 11.94 33.93 -11.17
C LEU A 190 13.41 33.60 -10.87
N ASN A 191 14.32 34.57 -10.96
CA ASN A 191 15.74 34.35 -10.69
C ASN A 191 16.00 33.97 -9.22
N ASP A 192 15.24 34.54 -8.29
CA ASP A 192 15.33 34.23 -6.86
C ASP A 192 14.87 32.78 -6.59
N ILE A 193 13.88 32.28 -7.36
CA ILE A 193 13.39 30.89 -7.27
C ILE A 193 14.44 29.88 -7.78
N VAL A 194 15.22 30.24 -8.81
CA VAL A 194 16.25 29.36 -9.40
C VAL A 194 17.48 29.24 -8.51
N LEU A 195 17.85 30.32 -7.80
CA LEU A 195 19.06 30.38 -6.96
C LEU A 195 18.81 30.06 -5.48
N ALA A 196 17.58 30.18 -4.98
CA ALA A 196 17.27 29.85 -3.60
C ALA A 196 17.28 28.33 -3.35
N PRO A 197 17.91 27.84 -2.27
CA PRO A 197 17.75 26.46 -1.83
C PRO A 197 16.27 26.21 -1.41
N PRO A 198 15.73 24.99 -1.63
CA PRO A 198 14.32 24.71 -1.40
C PRO A 198 13.95 24.63 0.09
N ASP A 199 13.21 25.63 0.58
CA ASP A 199 12.71 25.72 1.96
C ASP A 199 11.50 24.80 2.23
N LEU A 200 11.75 23.64 2.84
CA LEU A 200 10.72 22.68 3.23
C LEU A 200 10.00 23.06 4.54
N LYS A 201 9.20 24.15 4.50
CA LYS A 201 8.40 24.63 5.65
C LYS A 201 7.36 23.62 6.19
N LYS A 202 7.05 22.55 5.45
CA LYS A 202 6.15 21.46 5.86
C LYS A 202 6.83 20.11 5.63
N LEU A 203 6.96 19.29 6.68
CA LEU A 203 7.49 17.93 6.57
C LEU A 203 6.52 17.02 5.80
N PRO A 204 7.01 16.00 5.06
CA PRO A 204 6.15 15.07 4.33
C PRO A 204 5.25 14.27 5.28
N ARG A 205 4.00 14.03 4.86
CA ARG A 205 2.95 13.37 5.64
C ARG A 205 3.40 11.99 6.15
N GLY A 206 3.72 11.91 7.44
CA GLY A 206 4.21 10.69 8.10
C GLY A 206 5.55 10.88 8.82
N ALA A 207 6.33 11.92 8.48
CA ALA A 207 7.51 12.29 9.25
C ALA A 207 7.10 13.05 10.53
N LYS A 208 7.59 12.59 11.69
CA LYS A 208 7.40 13.32 12.95
C LYS A 208 8.41 14.47 13.02
N PRO A 209 8.02 15.69 13.42
CA PRO A 209 8.98 16.74 13.71
C PRO A 209 9.87 16.32 14.89
N LYS A 210 11.19 16.47 14.76
CA LYS A 210 12.07 16.51 15.94
C LYS A 210 11.73 17.80 16.70
N ALA A 211 11.44 17.68 17.99
CA ALA A 211 11.30 18.85 18.85
C ALA A 211 12.63 19.63 18.88
N PRO A 212 12.60 20.98 18.94
CA PRO A 212 13.80 21.77 19.16
C PRO A 212 14.37 21.43 20.55
N SER A 213 15.64 21.06 20.61
CA SER A 213 16.31 20.68 21.85
C SER A 213 16.69 21.92 22.68
N THR A 214 15.72 22.45 23.43
CA THR A 214 15.97 23.36 24.55
C THR A 214 16.31 22.54 25.80
N GLY A 215 17.57 22.56 26.23
CA GLY A 215 18.01 21.90 27.45
C GLY A 215 19.43 21.38 27.35
N ALA A 216 20.29 21.80 28.28
CA ALA A 216 21.71 21.43 28.29
C ALA A 216 21.94 19.98 28.74
N GLY A 217 23.01 19.36 28.26
CA GLY A 217 23.69 18.30 28.99
C GLY A 217 23.23 16.86 28.77
N GLU A 218 22.92 16.43 27.54
CA GLU A 218 23.00 14.99 27.22
C GLU A 218 23.74 14.74 25.90
N VAL A 219 24.65 13.75 25.92
CA VAL A 219 25.58 13.50 24.81
C VAL A 219 24.81 13.02 23.59
N ALA A 220 24.99 13.73 22.47
CA ALA A 220 24.16 13.64 21.27
C ALA A 220 23.81 12.19 20.86
N SER A 221 22.54 11.83 21.01
CA SER A 221 22.02 10.57 20.49
C SER A 221 21.94 10.62 18.96
N THR A 222 23.03 10.19 18.33
CA THR A 222 23.14 10.11 16.87
C THR A 222 22.00 9.26 16.30
N LEU A 223 21.57 9.53 15.06
CA LEU A 223 20.42 8.85 14.43
C LEU A 223 20.52 7.30 14.41
N ARG A 224 21.71 6.73 14.64
CA ARG A 224 21.95 5.28 14.73
C ARG A 224 21.38 4.65 16.00
N GLN A 225 21.26 5.38 17.11
CA GLN A 225 20.75 4.84 18.39
C GLN A 225 19.22 4.68 18.42
N GLY A 226 18.49 5.44 17.60
CA GLY A 226 17.02 5.32 17.49
C GLY A 226 16.53 4.12 16.69
N ALA A 227 17.42 3.27 16.18
CA ALA A 227 17.11 2.17 15.26
C ALA A 227 17.36 0.76 15.85
N LEU A 228 17.75 0.66 17.13
CA LEU A 228 17.92 -0.63 17.80
C LEU A 228 16.60 -1.12 18.39
N SER A 229 16.29 -2.41 18.19
CA SER A 229 15.13 -3.05 18.82
C SER A 229 15.26 -3.01 20.35
N MET A 230 14.14 -2.92 21.08
CA MET A 230 14.15 -2.92 22.55
C MET A 230 14.88 -4.14 23.14
N ALA A 231 14.81 -5.30 22.46
CA ALA A 231 15.57 -6.49 22.84
C ALA A 231 17.10 -6.32 22.68
N GLN A 232 17.55 -5.67 21.61
CA GLN A 232 18.98 -5.37 21.40
C GLN A 232 19.48 -4.32 22.39
N LYS A 233 18.64 -3.34 22.74
CA LYS A 233 18.95 -2.36 23.78
C LYS A 233 19.17 -3.04 25.13
N ALA A 234 18.30 -3.97 25.53
CA ALA A 234 18.46 -4.74 26.76
C ALA A 234 19.76 -5.56 26.81
N MET A 235 20.12 -6.25 25.71
CA MET A 235 21.38 -7.01 25.64
C MET A 235 22.62 -6.11 25.80
N LEU A 236 22.63 -4.94 25.16
CA LEU A 236 23.73 -3.97 25.30
C LEU A 236 23.80 -3.36 26.71
N GLU A 237 22.66 -3.22 27.39
CA GLU A 237 22.61 -2.78 28.80
C GLU A 237 23.17 -3.85 29.76
N GLU A 238 22.90 -5.14 29.53
CA GLU A 238 23.55 -6.23 30.27
C GLU A 238 25.07 -6.23 30.07
N GLU A 239 25.55 -6.14 28.83
CA GLU A 239 26.99 -6.09 28.52
C GLU A 239 27.65 -4.88 29.17
N ARG A 240 27.02 -3.71 29.13
CA ARG A 240 27.47 -2.51 29.85
C ARG A 240 27.60 -2.76 31.35
N VAL A 241 26.64 -3.44 31.97
CA VAL A 241 26.71 -3.78 33.41
C VAL A 241 27.88 -4.74 33.70
N ARG A 242 28.11 -5.76 32.85
CA ARG A 242 29.25 -6.68 33.00
C ARG A 242 30.60 -5.94 32.89
N VAL A 243 30.76 -5.09 31.87
CA VAL A 243 31.98 -4.29 31.66
C VAL A 243 32.22 -3.32 32.82
N VAL A 244 31.17 -2.67 33.34
CA VAL A 244 31.29 -1.76 34.50
C VAL A 244 31.67 -2.52 35.78
N LYS A 245 31.19 -3.75 36.00
CA LYS A 245 31.63 -4.59 37.12
C LYS A 245 33.11 -4.95 37.00
N LEU A 246 33.53 -5.49 35.86
CA LEU A 246 34.92 -5.85 35.57
C LEU A 246 35.86 -4.65 35.75
N TYR A 247 35.48 -3.48 35.23
CA TYR A 247 36.26 -2.25 35.38
C TYR A 247 36.34 -1.76 36.83
N ARG A 248 35.26 -1.92 37.63
CA ARG A 248 35.28 -1.61 39.07
C ARG A 248 36.18 -2.56 39.85
N GLU A 249 36.17 -3.85 39.52
CA GLU A 249 37.05 -4.85 40.12
C GLU A 249 38.52 -4.58 39.77
N MET A 250 38.83 -4.36 38.49
CA MET A 250 40.16 -3.98 38.03
C MET A 250 40.65 -2.65 38.67
N LYS A 251 39.76 -1.66 38.82
CA LYS A 251 40.11 -0.39 39.48
C LYS A 251 40.33 -0.56 40.99
N LYS A 252 39.57 -1.44 41.66
CA LYS A 252 39.80 -1.79 43.08
C LYS A 252 41.15 -2.50 43.25
N ALA A 253 41.45 -3.48 42.40
CA ALA A 253 42.75 -4.16 42.40
C ALA A 253 43.91 -3.19 42.16
N LYS A 254 43.75 -2.21 41.27
CA LYS A 254 44.76 -1.17 40.99
C LYS A 254 44.88 -0.09 42.08
N ALA A 255 43.90 0.03 42.98
CA ALA A 255 43.89 1.05 44.05
C ALA A 255 44.14 0.46 45.46
N GLY A 256 44.29 -0.87 45.56
CA GLY A 256 44.60 -1.60 46.79
C GLY A 256 46.00 -2.23 46.79
N GLY A 257 46.93 -1.65 46.02
CA GLY A 257 48.35 -2.01 45.96
C GLY A 257 49.21 -0.74 45.87
#